data_AF-B2WNV2-F1
#
_entry.id   AF-B2WNV2-F1
#
_cell.length_a   1.000
_cell.length_b   1.000
_cell.length_c   1.000
_cell.angle_alpha   90.00
_cell.angle_beta   90.00
_cell.angle_gamma   90.00
#
_symmetry.space_group_name_H-M   'P 1'
#
loop_
_entity.id
_entity.type
_entity.pdbx_description
1 polymer ?
#
loop_
_entity_poly.entity_id
_entity_poly.type
_entity_poly.pdbx_seq_one_letter_code
_entity_poly.pdbx_strand_id
1 'polypeptide(L)'
;MITALILSALTSFVVYHVVWRYRGLKYHLALAKSSGLPVVVLPWDTFSTFWLATFAIWLPILQRIVPKSQHGVWMDILHPEWSHLSGYSVFEKVGKDIFLVASPNPSVAAMNLALYVISGAGFDVRVAWPHEDAKNQVDNKSGDDAIFVSAKPPPGHTMSYREALSILLHHMLWTVVFPLHWLPWSPVEIHRKVGVAVSEWGNYMDDIYQAKKKQVISGDNKEGMDIFNALIRGSGIADPKNTTVTTSDLFGNAFVLILAGHETTANALHFSLLLLAMKWHTQKKLQEDIDNVFGGKPMDQWNYEEHFPKLFSSMPAAILNETLRLLQPITNIPKSTAPGRPQQLTIDGQQYTIPGDTRILFNSAIHRNPKYWPPPADKPNKPGFNDADYFRPERWIVDAKPTEEFVDHEYDDEDLRGPSGEDTSSLLFKPVKGSYIPFSDGYRSCIGRRFAQVEMMVVLAAIFSQYSVEFAVEDWATDEEVEKMPKGGKERRELYQKAIDRAQYKLTHEMGSIITLQLRGSPVPIRLMKRGEERFAFD
;
A
#
# COMPACT_ATOMS: atom_id res chain seq x y z
N MET A 1 -1.51 5.88 -44.11
CA MET A 1 -2.66 6.11 -43.20
C MET A 1 -2.38 5.59 -41.80
N ILE A 2 -1.98 4.32 -41.65
CA ILE A 2 -1.64 3.70 -40.34
C ILE A 2 -0.46 4.40 -39.64
N THR A 3 0.61 4.73 -40.36
CA THR A 3 1.77 5.46 -39.82
C THR A 3 1.44 6.86 -39.30
N ALA A 4 0.57 7.60 -40.01
CA ALA A 4 0.13 8.93 -39.58
C ALA A 4 -0.76 8.87 -38.33
N LEU A 5 -1.60 7.84 -38.21
CA LEU A 5 -2.42 7.55 -37.02
C LEU A 5 -1.56 7.16 -35.81
N ILE A 6 -0.53 6.35 -36.00
CA ILE A 6 0.41 5.97 -34.93
C ILE A 6 1.20 7.20 -34.46
N LEU A 7 1.69 8.03 -35.40
CA LEU A 7 2.37 9.28 -35.07
C LEU A 7 1.45 10.27 -34.35
N SER A 8 0.20 10.44 -34.82
CA SER A 8 -0.73 11.34 -34.13
C SER A 8 -1.09 10.82 -32.74
N ALA A 9 -1.28 9.51 -32.57
CA ALA A 9 -1.55 8.90 -31.26
C ALA A 9 -0.36 9.07 -30.31
N LEU A 10 0.88 8.87 -30.78
CA LEU A 10 2.10 9.11 -30.01
C LEU A 10 2.25 10.60 -29.66
N THR A 11 2.00 11.51 -30.60
CA THR A 11 2.04 12.96 -30.33
C THR A 11 0.96 13.37 -29.32
N SER A 12 -0.28 12.90 -29.47
CA SER A 12 -1.36 13.16 -28.51
C SER A 12 -1.05 12.59 -27.13
N PHE A 13 -0.43 11.42 -27.05
CA PHE A 13 0.02 10.81 -25.79
C PHE A 13 1.13 11.64 -25.13
N VAL A 14 2.13 12.10 -25.88
CA VAL A 14 3.19 12.98 -25.38
C VAL A 14 2.62 14.32 -24.92
N VAL A 15 1.75 14.95 -25.70
CA VAL A 15 1.10 16.22 -25.35
C VAL A 15 0.25 16.05 -24.10
N TYR A 16 -0.53 14.97 -23.99
CA TYR A 16 -1.31 14.65 -22.80
C TYR A 16 -0.41 14.54 -21.57
N HIS A 17 0.68 13.79 -21.64
CA HIS A 17 1.62 13.65 -20.54
C HIS A 17 2.32 14.96 -20.16
N VAL A 18 2.69 15.79 -21.14
CA VAL A 18 3.29 17.11 -20.89
C VAL A 18 2.32 18.05 -20.21
N VAL A 19 1.08 18.14 -20.69
CA VAL A 19 0.02 18.97 -20.08
C VAL A 19 -0.33 18.46 -18.68
N TRP A 20 -0.39 17.13 -18.50
CA TRP A 20 -0.65 16.49 -17.22
C TRP A 20 0.45 16.79 -16.20
N ARG A 21 1.74 16.65 -16.58
CA ARG A 21 2.87 16.99 -15.70
C ARG A 21 2.94 18.49 -15.39
N TYR A 22 2.65 19.35 -16.36
CA TYR A 22 2.62 20.79 -16.14
C TYR A 22 1.53 21.21 -15.14
N ARG A 23 0.33 20.62 -15.23
CA ARG A 23 -0.74 20.87 -14.27
C ARG A 23 -0.41 20.37 -12.87
N GLY A 24 0.15 19.15 -12.76
CA GLY A 24 0.63 18.60 -11.49
C GLY A 24 1.73 19.45 -10.86
N LEU A 25 2.66 19.98 -11.65
CA LEU A 25 3.71 20.87 -11.18
C LEU A 25 3.15 22.21 -10.67
N LYS A 26 2.17 22.79 -11.38
CA LYS A 26 1.53 24.05 -10.98
C LYS A 26 0.83 23.94 -9.62
N TYR A 27 0.15 22.83 -9.37
CA TYR A 27 -0.53 22.53 -8.10
C TYR A 27 0.46 22.38 -6.94
N HIS A 28 1.46 21.50 -7.06
CA HIS A 28 2.45 21.30 -5.98
C HIS A 28 3.32 22.54 -5.75
N LEU A 29 3.53 23.36 -6.77
CA LEU A 29 4.22 24.64 -6.63
C LEU A 29 3.42 25.64 -5.79
N ALA A 30 2.10 25.69 -5.94
CA ALA A 30 1.24 26.54 -5.12
C ALA A 30 1.27 26.08 -3.64
N LEU A 31 1.21 24.77 -3.40
CA LEU A 31 1.27 24.16 -2.08
C LEU A 31 2.64 24.34 -1.40
N ALA A 32 3.73 24.19 -2.15
CA ALA A 32 5.06 24.45 -1.59
C ALA A 32 5.24 25.93 -1.23
N LYS A 33 4.68 26.85 -2.03
CA LYS A 33 4.76 28.30 -1.79
C LYS A 33 3.94 28.75 -0.58
N SER A 34 2.84 28.07 -0.24
CA SER A 34 2.03 28.40 0.94
C SER A 34 2.73 28.10 2.27
N SER A 35 3.86 27.39 2.26
CA SER A 35 4.67 27.11 3.46
C SER A 35 5.45 28.31 4.00
N GLY A 36 5.62 29.37 3.20
CA GLY A 36 6.50 30.50 3.53
C GLY A 36 8.01 30.21 3.41
N LEU A 37 8.39 28.98 3.08
CA LEU A 37 9.78 28.59 2.80
C LEU A 37 10.15 28.86 1.34
N PRO A 38 11.45 29.09 1.02
CA PRO A 38 11.91 29.14 -0.36
C PRO A 38 11.59 27.82 -1.08
N VAL A 39 11.09 27.92 -2.32
CA VAL A 39 10.71 26.77 -3.12
C VAL A 39 11.56 26.71 -4.37
N VAL A 40 12.19 25.56 -4.61
CA VAL A 40 12.89 25.29 -5.87
C VAL A 40 12.03 24.36 -6.72
N VAL A 41 11.68 24.82 -7.92
CA VAL A 41 10.77 24.12 -8.83
C VAL A 41 11.57 23.22 -9.74
N LEU A 42 11.30 21.92 -9.68
CA LEU A 42 11.95 20.95 -10.57
C LEU A 42 11.01 20.56 -11.71
N PRO A 43 11.48 20.56 -12.96
CA PRO A 43 10.68 20.13 -14.11
C PRO A 43 10.42 18.62 -14.11
N TRP A 44 11.25 17.85 -13.41
CA TRP A 44 11.06 16.43 -13.13
C TRP A 44 11.35 16.15 -11.67
N ASP A 45 10.64 15.19 -11.11
CA ASP A 45 10.97 14.63 -9.82
C ASP A 45 12.29 13.86 -9.94
N THR A 46 13.30 14.34 -9.22
CA THR A 46 14.66 13.78 -9.20
C THR A 46 14.72 12.36 -8.67
N PHE A 47 13.69 11.94 -7.93
CA PHE A 47 13.56 10.60 -7.37
C PHE A 47 12.54 9.73 -8.12
N SER A 48 11.93 10.25 -9.20
CA SER A 48 11.08 9.43 -10.05
C SER A 48 11.90 8.40 -10.82
N THR A 49 11.36 7.20 -11.00
CA THR A 49 12.01 6.11 -11.76
C THR A 49 12.45 6.56 -13.15
N PHE A 50 11.63 7.38 -13.82
CA PHE A 50 11.98 7.95 -15.12
C PHE A 50 13.25 8.81 -15.03
N TRP A 51 13.32 9.74 -14.07
CA TRP A 51 14.45 10.65 -13.96
C TRP A 51 15.71 9.93 -13.48
N LEU A 52 15.63 9.12 -12.42
CA LEU A 52 16.76 8.34 -11.93
C LEU A 52 17.34 7.37 -12.97
N ALA A 53 16.50 6.86 -13.88
CA ALA A 53 16.95 6.00 -14.97
C ALA A 53 17.49 6.75 -16.20
N THR A 54 17.25 8.06 -16.32
CA THR A 54 17.55 8.77 -17.57
C THR A 54 18.25 10.12 -17.40
N PHE A 55 18.50 10.58 -16.16
CA PHE A 55 19.11 11.90 -15.90
C PHE A 55 20.51 12.01 -16.51
N ALA A 56 21.31 10.94 -16.55
CA ALA A 56 22.64 10.97 -17.15
C ALA A 56 22.61 11.27 -18.66
N ILE A 57 21.47 11.03 -19.33
CA ILE A 57 21.24 11.36 -20.74
C ILE A 57 20.60 12.75 -20.85
N TRP A 58 19.55 13.01 -20.08
CA TRP A 58 18.76 14.24 -20.23
C TRP A 58 19.40 15.47 -19.58
N LEU A 59 20.12 15.31 -18.48
CA LEU A 59 20.74 16.44 -17.77
C LEU A 59 21.84 17.12 -18.61
N PRO A 60 22.79 16.39 -19.26
CA PRO A 60 23.74 17.03 -20.17
C PRO A 60 23.09 17.66 -21.40
N ILE A 61 21.99 17.06 -21.89
CA ILE A 61 21.21 17.61 -23.01
C ILE A 61 20.54 18.92 -22.57
N LEU A 62 19.91 18.95 -21.40
CA LEU A 62 19.28 20.15 -20.85
C LEU A 62 20.28 21.25 -20.54
N GLN A 63 21.45 20.92 -19.98
CA GLN A 63 22.53 21.88 -19.74
C GLN A 63 23.10 22.49 -21.03
N ARG A 64 22.91 21.84 -22.19
CA ARG A 64 23.30 22.37 -23.51
C ARG A 64 22.18 23.14 -24.21
N ILE A 65 20.93 22.70 -24.06
CA ILE A 65 19.78 23.27 -24.77
C ILE A 65 19.21 24.49 -24.04
N VAL A 66 19.27 24.51 -22.70
CA VAL A 66 18.81 25.64 -21.90
C VAL A 66 19.90 26.73 -21.89
N PRO A 67 19.56 28.01 -22.16
CA PRO A 67 20.54 29.09 -22.10
C PRO A 67 21.14 29.21 -20.69
N LYS A 68 22.46 29.44 -20.59
CA LYS A 68 23.16 29.56 -19.28
C LYS A 68 22.57 30.64 -18.36
N SER A 69 21.93 31.68 -18.91
CA SER A 69 21.24 32.73 -18.15
C SER A 69 19.96 32.23 -17.44
N GLN A 70 19.44 31.06 -17.80
CA GLN A 70 18.26 30.41 -17.20
C GLN A 70 18.63 29.22 -16.31
N HIS A 71 19.93 28.92 -16.15
CA HIS A 71 20.42 27.93 -15.20
C HIS A 71 20.27 28.49 -13.79
N GLY A 72 19.15 28.18 -13.15
CA GLY A 72 18.91 28.47 -11.74
C GLY A 72 19.28 27.28 -10.85
N VAL A 73 19.03 27.43 -9.55
CA VAL A 73 19.26 26.39 -8.53
C VAL A 73 18.63 25.04 -8.89
N TRP A 74 17.51 25.05 -9.60
CA TRP A 74 16.84 23.84 -10.07
C TRP A 74 17.73 22.96 -10.97
N MET A 75 18.62 23.56 -11.77
CA MET A 75 19.51 22.81 -12.67
C MET A 75 20.59 22.06 -11.90
N ASP A 76 21.05 22.64 -10.79
CA ASP A 76 22.01 22.00 -9.88
C ASP A 76 21.34 20.82 -9.16
N ILE A 77 20.09 21.00 -8.71
CA ILE A 77 19.31 20.00 -7.96
C ILE A 77 18.84 18.83 -8.84
N LEU A 78 18.71 19.01 -10.16
CA LEU A 78 18.28 17.95 -11.08
C LEU A 78 19.24 16.75 -11.13
N HIS A 79 20.48 16.91 -10.66
CA HIS A 79 21.39 15.80 -10.46
C HIS A 79 21.03 15.05 -9.17
N PRO A 80 20.73 13.74 -9.17
CA PRO A 80 20.33 13.02 -7.96
C PRO A 80 21.31 13.17 -6.78
N GLU A 81 22.61 13.23 -7.08
CA GLU A 81 23.70 13.46 -6.11
C GLU A 81 24.10 14.94 -5.91
N TRP A 82 23.20 15.90 -6.20
CA TRP A 82 23.55 17.32 -6.21
C TRP A 82 24.11 17.84 -4.88
N SER A 83 23.68 17.28 -3.74
CA SER A 83 24.13 17.67 -2.41
C SER A 83 25.59 17.30 -2.16
N HIS A 84 26.05 16.19 -2.75
CA HIS A 84 27.45 15.78 -2.73
C HIS A 84 28.29 16.61 -3.70
N LEU A 85 27.78 16.86 -4.91
CA LEU A 85 28.51 17.55 -5.98
C LEU A 85 28.61 19.06 -5.77
N SER A 86 27.57 19.67 -5.21
CA SER A 86 27.43 21.12 -5.07
C SER A 86 27.62 21.62 -3.64
N GLY A 87 27.65 20.72 -2.66
CA GLY A 87 27.81 21.06 -1.24
C GLY A 87 26.80 22.12 -0.76
N TYR A 88 27.27 23.10 0.01
CA TYR A 88 26.43 24.16 0.55
C TYR A 88 25.98 25.22 -0.48
N SER A 89 26.56 25.21 -1.69
CA SER A 89 26.34 26.29 -2.66
C SER A 89 24.89 26.44 -3.13
N VAL A 90 24.10 25.36 -3.10
CA VAL A 90 22.67 25.40 -3.40
C VAL A 90 21.89 26.18 -2.34
N PHE A 91 22.25 26.02 -1.06
CA PHE A 91 21.66 26.76 0.05
C PHE A 91 22.07 28.24 0.03
N GLU A 92 23.34 28.54 -0.31
CA GLU A 92 23.81 29.91 -0.52
C GLU A 92 23.05 30.62 -1.64
N LYS A 93 22.82 29.93 -2.78
CA LYS A 93 22.06 30.50 -3.91
C LYS A 93 20.58 30.72 -3.58
N VAL A 94 20.01 29.90 -2.69
CA VAL A 94 18.64 30.07 -2.19
C VAL A 94 18.57 31.13 -1.08
N GLY A 95 19.68 31.42 -0.40
CA GLY A 95 19.79 32.42 0.66
C GLY A 95 19.16 32.00 1.99
N LYS A 96 18.89 30.70 2.17
CA LYS A 96 18.28 30.09 3.37
C LYS A 96 18.79 28.66 3.55
N ASP A 97 18.84 28.22 4.80
CA ASP A 97 19.38 26.91 5.17
C ASP A 97 18.36 25.77 5.00
N ILE A 98 17.11 26.11 4.63
CA ILE A 98 16.01 25.18 4.37
C ILE A 98 15.23 25.67 3.16
N PHE A 99 14.88 24.77 2.24
CA PHE A 99 13.99 25.02 1.10
C PHE A 99 13.18 23.77 0.77
N LEU A 100 12.04 23.95 0.10
CA LEU A 100 11.16 22.86 -0.31
C LEU A 100 11.34 22.49 -1.79
N VAL A 101 11.19 21.19 -2.06
CA VAL A 101 11.13 20.61 -3.41
C VAL A 101 9.75 19.97 -3.58
N ALA A 102 9.03 20.34 -4.64
CA ALA A 102 7.65 19.93 -4.87
C ALA A 102 7.56 18.74 -5.86
N SER A 103 6.87 17.63 -5.49
CA SER A 103 6.69 16.41 -6.32
C SER A 103 5.32 15.71 -6.10
N PRO A 104 4.72 15.01 -7.11
CA PRO A 104 3.40 14.36 -7.02
C PRO A 104 3.45 12.87 -6.61
N ASN A 105 2.88 12.41 -5.46
CA ASN A 105 2.13 11.13 -5.29
C ASN A 105 1.96 10.64 -3.80
N PRO A 106 0.73 10.53 -3.25
CA PRO A 106 0.48 9.96 -1.91
C PRO A 106 0.49 8.41 -1.83
N SER A 107 0.36 7.65 -2.93
CA SER A 107 0.41 6.17 -2.91
C SER A 107 1.75 5.65 -2.40
N VAL A 108 2.81 6.43 -2.60
CA VAL A 108 4.17 6.14 -2.15
C VAL A 108 4.26 6.09 -0.63
N ALA A 109 3.49 6.91 0.10
CA ALA A 109 3.51 6.92 1.56
C ALA A 109 2.89 5.65 2.16
N ALA A 110 1.75 5.20 1.64
CA ALA A 110 1.10 3.96 2.08
C ALA A 110 1.95 2.72 1.76
N MET A 111 2.57 2.69 0.57
CA MET A 111 3.53 1.65 0.20
C MET A 111 4.72 1.63 1.15
N ASN A 112 5.36 2.78 1.40
CA ASN A 112 6.48 2.86 2.34
C ASN A 112 6.07 2.37 3.74
N LEU A 113 4.90 2.76 4.25
CA LEU A 113 4.44 2.30 5.57
C LEU A 113 4.28 0.78 5.63
N ALA A 114 3.56 0.18 4.67
CA ALA A 114 3.37 -1.27 4.64
C ALA A 114 4.70 -2.02 4.50
N LEU A 115 5.65 -1.46 3.74
CA LEU A 115 6.98 -2.02 3.57
C LEU A 115 7.74 -2.03 4.89
N TYR A 116 7.59 -0.97 5.68
CA TYR A 116 8.28 -0.83 6.96
C TYR A 116 7.70 -1.79 7.99
N VAL A 117 6.37 -1.93 8.03
CA VAL A 117 5.68 -2.88 8.92
C VAL A 117 6.10 -4.32 8.60
N ILE A 118 6.05 -4.75 7.34
CA ILE A 118 6.45 -6.13 6.99
C ILE A 118 7.96 -6.35 7.14
N SER A 119 8.80 -5.33 6.90
CA SER A 119 10.24 -5.47 7.13
C SER A 119 10.57 -5.61 8.62
N GLY A 120 9.92 -4.81 9.48
CA GLY A 120 10.09 -4.89 10.93
C GLY A 120 9.50 -6.18 11.49
N ALA A 121 8.19 -6.34 11.42
CA ALA A 121 7.50 -7.48 12.03
C ALA A 121 7.69 -8.81 11.28
N GLY A 122 8.07 -8.78 9.99
CA GLY A 122 8.33 -9.99 9.21
C GLY A 122 9.78 -10.47 9.27
N PHE A 123 10.74 -9.55 9.36
CA PHE A 123 12.17 -9.87 9.15
C PHE A 123 13.11 -9.30 10.20
N ASP A 124 12.59 -8.54 11.18
CA ASP A 124 13.37 -7.80 12.17
C ASP A 124 14.33 -6.78 11.51
N VAL A 125 13.87 -6.18 10.42
CA VAL A 125 14.60 -5.17 9.66
C VAL A 125 13.94 -3.81 9.86
N ARG A 126 14.58 -2.93 10.63
CA ARG A 126 14.13 -1.55 10.79
C ARG A 126 14.59 -0.71 9.60
N VAL A 127 13.62 -0.31 8.77
CA VAL A 127 13.85 0.65 7.68
C VAL A 127 13.66 2.07 8.23
N ALA A 128 14.69 2.91 8.14
CA ALA A 128 14.61 4.28 8.61
C ALA A 128 13.63 5.12 7.77
N TRP A 129 12.92 6.04 8.40
CA TRP A 129 12.21 7.07 7.65
C TRP A 129 13.22 8.03 7.00
N PRO A 130 12.90 8.63 5.84
CA PRO A 130 13.83 9.53 5.15
C PRO A 130 14.38 10.69 6.01
N HIS A 131 13.64 11.12 7.04
CA HIS A 131 14.05 12.19 7.95
C HIS A 131 14.90 11.70 9.14
N GLU A 132 14.95 10.39 9.40
CA GLU A 132 15.76 9.78 10.45
C GLU A 132 17.18 9.44 9.97
N ASP A 133 17.37 9.23 8.66
CA ASP A 133 18.67 8.92 8.04
C ASP A 133 19.75 9.99 8.33
N ALA A 134 19.36 11.24 8.58
CA ALA A 134 20.28 12.33 8.91
C ALA A 134 20.71 12.36 10.39
N LYS A 135 19.91 11.80 11.32
CA LYS A 135 20.18 11.83 12.76
C LYS A 135 20.97 10.62 13.26
N ASN A 136 20.79 9.46 12.63
CA ASN A 136 21.41 8.20 13.06
C ASN A 136 22.86 8.01 12.60
N GLN A 137 23.49 9.01 11.96
CA GLN A 137 24.94 8.96 11.69
C GLN A 137 25.81 9.10 12.95
N VAL A 138 25.23 9.47 14.10
CA VAL A 138 25.97 9.79 15.34
C VAL A 138 25.84 8.71 16.43
N ASP A 139 24.78 7.90 16.43
CA ASP A 139 24.56 6.88 17.47
C ASP A 139 24.60 5.44 16.91
N ASN A 140 25.82 4.92 16.75
CA ASN A 140 26.11 3.47 16.74
C ASN A 140 25.98 2.87 18.16
N LYS A 141 24.97 3.30 18.93
CA LYS A 141 24.75 2.88 20.32
C LYS A 141 23.26 2.74 20.63
N SER A 142 22.67 1.63 20.21
CA SER A 142 21.61 0.97 20.97
C SER A 142 21.61 -0.51 20.61
N GLY A 143 21.83 -1.35 21.63
CA GLY A 143 21.97 -2.80 21.50
C GLY A 143 20.63 -3.53 21.48
N ASP A 144 19.84 -3.28 20.44
CA ASP A 144 18.67 -4.12 20.11
C ASP A 144 18.94 -4.83 18.77
N ASP A 145 18.68 -6.14 18.75
CA ASP A 145 19.14 -7.14 17.76
C ASP A 145 18.61 -6.98 16.31
N ALA A 146 17.92 -5.86 15.99
CA ALA A 146 17.38 -5.59 14.67
C ALA A 146 18.48 -5.21 13.66
N ILE A 147 18.40 -5.74 12.44
CA ILE A 147 19.31 -5.36 11.35
C ILE A 147 18.87 -3.97 10.85
N PHE A 148 19.55 -2.92 11.32
CA PHE A 148 19.33 -1.56 10.88
C PHE A 148 19.83 -1.39 9.44
N VAL A 149 18.93 -1.07 8.51
CA VAL A 149 19.33 -0.78 7.12
C VAL A 149 19.14 0.69 6.82
N SER A 150 20.26 1.42 6.77
CA SER A 150 20.32 2.83 6.37
C SER A 150 20.06 3.02 4.88
N ALA A 151 19.81 4.26 4.45
CA ALA A 151 19.77 4.60 3.02
C ALA A 151 21.06 4.27 2.25
N LYS A 152 22.20 4.10 2.92
CA LYS A 152 23.47 3.69 2.29
C LYS A 152 23.63 2.16 2.32
N PRO A 153 24.14 1.54 1.23
CA PRO A 153 24.49 0.13 1.24
C PRO A 153 25.55 -0.17 2.33
N PRO A 154 25.37 -1.20 3.16
CA PRO A 154 26.39 -1.66 4.09
C PRO A 154 27.58 -2.30 3.34
N PRO A 155 28.75 -2.47 3.98
CA PRO A 155 29.90 -3.13 3.37
C PRO A 155 29.53 -4.51 2.83
N GLY A 156 29.88 -4.80 1.57
CA GLY A 156 29.51 -6.05 0.89
C GLY A 156 28.30 -5.93 -0.04
N HIS A 157 27.55 -4.83 0.03
CA HIS A 157 26.40 -4.54 -0.83
C HIS A 157 26.65 -3.37 -1.77
N THR A 158 26.05 -3.43 -2.95
CA THR A 158 26.09 -2.35 -3.95
C THR A 158 24.80 -1.52 -4.00
N MET A 159 23.74 -1.99 -3.34
CA MET A 159 22.42 -1.36 -3.29
C MET A 159 21.85 -1.48 -1.88
N SER A 160 21.13 -0.46 -1.40
CA SER A 160 20.50 -0.55 -0.07
C SER A 160 19.36 -1.57 -0.08
N TYR A 161 19.02 -2.18 1.06
CA TYR A 161 17.91 -3.14 1.17
C TYR A 161 16.60 -2.53 0.65
N ARG A 162 16.31 -1.28 1.05
CA ARG A 162 15.12 -0.56 0.62
C ARG A 162 15.10 -0.39 -0.91
N GLU A 163 16.22 0.02 -1.50
CA GLU A 163 16.32 0.24 -2.93
C GLU A 163 16.22 -1.07 -3.71
N ALA A 164 16.94 -2.11 -3.28
CA ALA A 164 16.89 -3.44 -3.89
C ALA A 164 15.47 -4.01 -3.86
N LEU A 165 14.83 -3.96 -2.70
CA LEU A 165 13.46 -4.44 -2.55
C LEU A 165 12.47 -3.60 -3.36
N SER A 166 12.57 -2.27 -3.32
CA SER A 166 11.71 -1.39 -4.10
C SER A 166 11.83 -1.63 -5.61
N ILE A 167 13.05 -1.71 -6.16
CA ILE A 167 13.28 -1.99 -7.58
C ILE A 167 12.74 -3.37 -7.94
N LEU A 168 13.02 -4.38 -7.13
CA LEU A 168 12.54 -5.74 -7.34
C LEU A 168 11.01 -5.79 -7.42
N LEU A 169 10.31 -5.17 -6.46
CA LEU A 169 8.85 -5.20 -6.38
C LEU A 169 8.18 -4.43 -7.53
N HIS A 170 8.66 -3.21 -7.85
CA HIS A 170 8.05 -2.39 -8.91
C HIS A 170 8.29 -2.93 -10.33
N HIS A 171 9.34 -3.74 -10.51
CA HIS A 171 9.80 -4.20 -11.81
C HIS A 171 9.85 -5.72 -11.93
N MET A 172 9.14 -6.44 -11.04
CA MET A 172 9.17 -7.90 -10.99
C MET A 172 8.69 -8.58 -12.28
N LEU A 173 7.88 -7.93 -13.11
CA LEU A 173 7.47 -8.53 -14.39
C LEU A 173 8.66 -8.86 -15.30
N TRP A 174 9.76 -8.11 -15.20
CA TRP A 174 10.97 -8.43 -15.95
C TRP A 174 11.62 -9.74 -15.49
N THR A 175 11.47 -10.15 -14.23
CA THR A 175 11.98 -11.43 -13.73
C THR A 175 11.13 -12.62 -14.17
N VAL A 176 9.86 -12.39 -14.52
CA VAL A 176 8.96 -13.40 -15.09
C VAL A 176 9.21 -13.58 -16.58
N VAL A 177 9.45 -12.48 -17.30
CA VAL A 177 9.64 -12.49 -18.76
C VAL A 177 11.02 -12.96 -19.17
N PHE A 178 12.06 -12.59 -18.41
CA PHE A 178 13.45 -12.88 -18.75
C PHE A 178 14.11 -13.79 -17.71
N PRO A 179 14.98 -14.73 -18.13
CA PRO A 179 15.78 -15.52 -17.20
C PRO A 179 16.64 -14.62 -16.30
N LEU A 180 16.66 -14.90 -14.99
CA LEU A 180 17.37 -14.08 -14.00
C LEU A 180 18.86 -13.87 -14.32
N HIS A 181 19.53 -14.91 -14.81
CA HIS A 181 20.95 -14.84 -15.19
C HIS A 181 21.21 -13.93 -16.39
N TRP A 182 20.21 -13.70 -17.25
CA TRP A 182 20.35 -12.85 -18.43
C TRP A 182 20.16 -11.36 -18.13
N LEU A 183 19.36 -11.02 -17.11
CA LEU A 183 19.03 -9.64 -16.75
C LEU A 183 20.27 -8.71 -16.60
N PRO A 184 21.37 -9.13 -15.95
CA PRO A 184 22.59 -8.30 -15.85
C PRO A 184 23.26 -7.99 -17.20
N TRP A 185 23.06 -8.82 -18.22
CA TRP A 185 23.66 -8.67 -19.56
C TRP A 185 22.72 -8.01 -20.57
N SER A 186 21.49 -7.72 -20.16
CA SER A 186 20.52 -7.05 -21.02
C SER A 186 21.05 -5.69 -21.52
N PRO A 187 20.81 -5.31 -22.80
CA PRO A 187 21.14 -3.99 -23.31
C PRO A 187 20.28 -2.88 -22.67
N VAL A 188 19.14 -3.23 -22.06
CA VAL A 188 18.22 -2.31 -21.39
C VAL A 188 18.64 -2.07 -19.94
N GLU A 189 18.81 -0.82 -19.53
CA GLU A 189 19.29 -0.44 -18.20
C GLU A 189 18.39 -0.95 -17.07
N ILE A 190 17.07 -0.85 -17.22
CA ILE A 190 16.15 -1.29 -16.17
C ILE A 190 16.26 -2.80 -15.92
N HIS A 191 16.51 -3.61 -16.95
CA HIS A 191 16.74 -5.05 -16.78
C HIS A 191 18.01 -5.32 -15.97
N ARG A 192 19.10 -4.58 -16.25
CA ARG A 192 20.34 -4.70 -15.49
C ARG A 192 20.14 -4.28 -14.03
N LYS A 193 19.45 -3.16 -13.78
CA LYS A 193 19.08 -2.71 -12.44
C LYS A 193 18.25 -3.74 -11.68
N VAL A 194 17.28 -4.38 -12.34
CA VAL A 194 16.50 -5.49 -11.75
C VAL A 194 17.40 -6.68 -11.46
N GLY A 195 18.32 -7.05 -12.35
CA GLY A 195 19.29 -8.13 -12.11
C GLY A 195 20.17 -7.88 -10.87
N VAL A 196 20.65 -6.64 -10.69
CA VAL A 196 21.36 -6.22 -9.48
C VAL A 196 20.46 -6.31 -8.26
N ALA A 197 19.25 -5.77 -8.32
CA ALA A 197 18.29 -5.78 -7.22
C ALA A 197 17.91 -7.21 -6.76
N VAL A 198 17.73 -8.15 -7.70
CA VAL A 198 17.51 -9.58 -7.39
C VAL A 198 18.71 -10.17 -6.64
N SER A 199 19.92 -9.88 -7.10
CA SER A 199 21.15 -10.40 -6.50
C SER A 199 21.37 -9.83 -5.09
N GLU A 200 21.18 -8.51 -4.93
CA GLU A 200 21.30 -7.81 -3.66
C GLU A 200 20.22 -8.26 -2.66
N TRP A 201 18.98 -8.43 -3.11
CA TRP A 201 17.94 -9.00 -2.26
C TRP A 201 18.31 -10.42 -1.79
N GLY A 202 18.88 -11.26 -2.66
CA GLY A 202 19.38 -12.57 -2.29
C GLY A 202 20.50 -12.52 -1.24
N ASN A 203 21.45 -11.59 -1.40
CA ASN A 203 22.52 -11.37 -0.43
C ASN A 203 21.96 -10.94 0.94
N TYR A 204 21.04 -9.97 0.96
CA TYR A 204 20.40 -9.54 2.20
C TYR A 204 19.63 -10.67 2.89
N MET A 205 18.93 -11.52 2.13
CA MET A 205 18.25 -12.68 2.71
C MET A 205 19.23 -13.69 3.31
N ASP A 206 20.39 -13.90 2.68
CA ASP A 206 21.45 -14.74 3.25
C ASP A 206 22.00 -14.14 4.54
N ASP A 207 22.33 -12.85 4.57
CA ASP A 207 22.84 -12.17 5.77
C ASP A 207 21.87 -12.28 6.95
N ILE A 208 20.58 -12.00 6.69
CA ILE A 208 19.51 -12.13 7.70
C ILE A 208 19.39 -13.59 8.15
N TYR A 209 19.44 -14.55 7.22
CA TYR A 209 19.38 -15.97 7.54
C TYR A 209 20.57 -16.42 8.39
N GLN A 210 21.79 -16.04 8.05
CA GLN A 210 22.99 -16.40 8.82
C GLN A 210 22.96 -15.78 10.22
N ALA A 211 22.50 -14.54 10.35
CA ALA A 211 22.33 -13.88 11.65
C ALA A 211 21.30 -14.64 12.52
N LYS A 212 20.10 -14.91 11.99
CA LYS A 212 19.03 -15.60 12.72
C LYS A 212 19.36 -17.05 13.02
N LYS A 213 20.00 -17.77 12.10
CA LYS A 213 20.46 -19.14 12.32
C LYS A 213 21.40 -19.24 13.52
N LYS A 214 22.33 -18.28 13.67
CA LYS A 214 23.21 -18.23 14.84
C LYS A 214 22.42 -18.04 16.13
N GLN A 215 21.43 -17.14 16.16
CA GLN A 215 20.55 -16.93 17.31
C GLN A 215 19.76 -18.18 17.69
N VAL A 216 19.20 -18.89 16.71
CA VAL A 216 18.44 -20.13 16.92
C VAL A 216 19.34 -21.24 17.50
N ILE A 217 20.56 -21.39 16.98
CA ILE A 217 21.51 -22.41 17.45
C ILE A 217 22.04 -22.09 18.84
N SER A 218 22.29 -20.82 19.16
CA SER A 218 22.79 -20.43 20.49
C SER A 218 21.76 -20.57 21.60
N GLY A 219 20.50 -20.91 21.27
CA GLY A 219 19.40 -20.96 22.24
C GLY A 219 19.05 -19.60 22.81
N ASP A 220 19.47 -18.52 22.14
CA ASP A 220 19.15 -17.16 22.54
C ASP A 220 17.68 -16.90 22.17
N ASN A 221 16.82 -17.08 23.16
CA ASN A 221 15.37 -16.89 23.07
C ASN A 221 15.00 -15.44 23.37
N LYS A 222 15.88 -14.46 23.09
CA LYS A 222 15.39 -13.10 22.92
C LYS A 222 14.29 -13.13 21.87
N GLU A 223 13.07 -12.83 22.32
CA GLU A 223 11.82 -12.94 21.58
C GLU A 223 11.75 -11.91 20.44
N GLY A 224 12.62 -12.03 19.45
CA GLY A 224 12.42 -11.40 18.14
C GLY A 224 11.25 -12.11 17.47
N MET A 225 10.03 -11.59 17.67
CA MET A 225 8.79 -12.09 17.07
C MET A 225 8.70 -11.68 15.59
N ASP A 226 9.64 -12.14 14.77
CA ASP A 226 9.57 -11.97 13.33
C ASP A 226 9.24 -13.27 12.60
N ILE A 227 8.48 -13.14 11.52
CA ILE A 227 7.97 -14.27 10.74
C ILE A 227 9.12 -15.12 10.18
N PHE A 228 10.24 -14.50 9.79
CA PHE A 228 11.37 -15.21 9.22
C PHE A 228 12.13 -16.06 10.25
N ASN A 229 12.33 -15.56 11.47
CA ASN A 229 12.85 -16.34 12.59
C ASN A 229 11.94 -17.54 12.90
N ALA A 230 10.61 -17.34 12.92
CA ALA A 230 9.65 -18.43 13.09
C ALA A 230 9.73 -19.48 11.97
N LEU A 231 9.89 -19.06 10.70
CA LEU A 231 10.11 -19.96 9.56
C LEU A 231 11.41 -20.76 9.70
N ILE A 232 12.52 -20.12 10.10
CA ILE A 232 13.80 -20.81 10.31
C ILE A 232 13.67 -21.85 11.42
N ARG A 233 13.07 -21.50 12.56
CA ARG A 233 12.83 -22.42 13.69
C ARG A 233 11.94 -23.59 13.28
N GLY A 234 10.80 -23.31 12.64
CA GLY A 234 9.82 -24.32 12.23
C GLY A 234 10.28 -25.23 11.09
N SER A 235 11.20 -24.76 10.24
CA SER A 235 11.72 -25.56 9.12
C SER A 235 12.64 -26.71 9.52
N GLY A 236 13.16 -26.72 10.75
CA GLY A 236 14.17 -27.68 11.18
C GLY A 236 15.51 -27.54 10.44
N ILE A 237 15.72 -26.48 9.65
CA ILE A 237 16.94 -26.28 8.84
C ILE A 237 18.22 -26.12 9.67
N ALA A 238 18.07 -25.87 10.97
CA ALA A 238 19.17 -25.88 11.93
C ALA A 238 19.72 -27.31 12.19
N ASP A 239 18.94 -28.35 11.91
CA ASP A 239 19.34 -29.76 11.94
C ASP A 239 19.24 -30.40 10.54
N PRO A 240 20.33 -30.33 9.74
CA PRO A 240 20.33 -30.80 8.35
C PRO A 240 20.04 -32.30 8.17
N LYS A 241 20.07 -33.11 9.25
CA LYS A 241 19.81 -34.55 9.18
C LYS A 241 18.32 -34.88 9.15
N ASN A 242 17.47 -33.96 9.61
CA ASN A 242 16.06 -34.23 9.87
C ASN A 242 15.10 -33.29 9.11
N THR A 243 15.60 -32.52 8.13
CA THR A 243 14.76 -31.64 7.32
C THR A 243 14.93 -31.87 5.82
N THR A 244 13.84 -31.68 5.08
CA THR A 244 13.83 -31.60 3.62
C THR A 244 13.73 -30.15 3.13
N VAL A 245 13.61 -29.17 4.02
CA VAL A 245 13.48 -27.75 3.68
C VAL A 245 14.85 -27.17 3.36
N THR A 246 14.97 -26.56 2.18
CA THR A 246 16.21 -25.93 1.74
C THR A 246 16.24 -24.44 2.09
N THR A 247 17.41 -23.82 2.04
CA THR A 247 17.54 -22.35 2.14
C THR A 247 16.79 -21.63 1.02
N SER A 248 16.76 -22.22 -0.18
CA SER A 248 15.98 -21.70 -1.30
C SER A 248 14.47 -21.70 -1.01
N ASP A 249 13.96 -22.72 -0.33
CA ASP A 249 12.55 -22.76 0.06
C ASP A 249 12.22 -21.64 1.06
N LEU A 250 13.11 -21.39 2.03
CA LEU A 250 12.96 -20.30 2.99
C LEU A 250 12.98 -18.94 2.30
N PHE A 251 13.92 -18.71 1.40
CA PHE A 251 14.01 -17.44 0.66
C PHE A 251 12.80 -17.24 -0.25
N GLY A 252 12.32 -18.29 -0.92
CA GLY A 252 11.10 -18.23 -1.72
C GLY A 252 9.88 -17.84 -0.88
N ASN A 253 9.70 -18.45 0.30
CA ASN A 253 8.62 -18.10 1.22
C ASN A 253 8.76 -16.68 1.78
N ALA A 254 9.97 -16.27 2.16
CA ALA A 254 10.27 -14.90 2.59
C ALA A 254 9.91 -13.86 1.52
N PHE A 255 10.31 -14.10 0.27
CA PHE A 255 9.97 -13.23 -0.85
C PHE A 255 8.46 -13.09 -1.02
N VAL A 256 7.74 -14.21 -1.02
CA VAL A 256 6.29 -14.22 -1.18
C VAL A 256 5.61 -13.45 -0.05
N LEU A 257 6.05 -13.59 1.19
CA LEU A 257 5.49 -12.85 2.33
C LEU A 257 5.71 -11.34 2.22
N ILE A 258 6.92 -10.91 1.83
CA ILE A 258 7.23 -9.48 1.64
C ILE A 258 6.41 -8.90 0.48
N LEU A 259 6.45 -9.55 -0.67
CA LEU A 259 5.75 -9.09 -1.87
C LEU A 259 4.24 -9.03 -1.65
N ALA A 260 3.66 -10.14 -1.15
CA ALA A 260 2.22 -10.26 -0.96
C ALA A 260 1.73 -9.37 0.18
N GLY A 261 2.51 -9.17 1.26
CA GLY A 261 2.11 -8.35 2.40
C GLY A 261 2.20 -6.84 2.16
N HIS A 262 3.07 -6.40 1.25
CA HIS A 262 3.34 -4.98 1.04
C HIS A 262 2.26 -4.28 0.18
N GLU A 263 2.11 -4.68 -1.09
CA GLU A 263 1.33 -3.90 -2.05
C GLU A 263 -0.19 -4.02 -1.81
N THR A 264 -0.68 -5.19 -1.39
CA THR A 264 -2.10 -5.39 -1.13
C THR A 264 -2.58 -4.59 0.08
N THR A 265 -1.80 -4.60 1.16
CA THR A 265 -2.16 -3.88 2.39
C THR A 265 -2.08 -2.38 2.19
N ALA A 266 -1.03 -1.89 1.50
CA ALA A 266 -0.90 -0.49 1.12
C ALA A 266 -2.11 0.01 0.30
N ASN A 267 -2.57 -0.78 -0.67
CA ASN A 267 -3.75 -0.42 -1.47
C ASN A 267 -5.03 -0.44 -0.64
N ALA A 268 -5.23 -1.44 0.23
CA ALA A 268 -6.39 -1.49 1.12
C ALA A 268 -6.44 -0.28 2.07
N LEU A 269 -5.30 0.13 2.62
CA LEU A 269 -5.16 1.34 3.43
C LEU A 269 -5.47 2.60 2.62
N HIS A 270 -4.84 2.75 1.47
CA HIS A 270 -5.07 3.88 0.56
C HIS A 270 -6.56 4.02 0.22
N PHE A 271 -7.23 2.94 -0.19
CA PHE A 271 -8.66 2.99 -0.51
C PHE A 271 -9.52 3.29 0.71
N SER A 272 -9.17 2.76 1.89
CA SER A 272 -9.88 3.09 3.13
C SER A 272 -9.80 4.59 3.43
N LEU A 273 -8.63 5.21 3.28
CA LEU A 273 -8.45 6.66 3.49
C LEU A 273 -9.26 7.49 2.49
N LEU A 274 -9.29 7.11 1.21
CA LEU A 274 -10.11 7.80 0.21
C LEU A 274 -11.62 7.68 0.51
N LEU A 275 -12.08 6.49 0.88
CA LEU A 275 -13.49 6.24 1.20
C LEU A 275 -13.92 6.98 2.47
N LEU A 276 -13.05 7.03 3.48
CA LEU A 276 -13.27 7.79 4.71
C LEU A 276 -13.29 9.29 4.47
N ALA A 277 -12.42 9.82 3.62
CA ALA A 277 -12.44 11.24 3.23
C ALA A 277 -13.76 11.66 2.56
N MET A 278 -14.46 10.73 1.90
CA MET A 278 -15.80 10.97 1.34
C MET A 278 -16.92 10.94 2.38
N LYS A 279 -16.68 10.41 3.59
CA LYS A 279 -17.70 10.06 4.58
C LYS A 279 -17.31 10.55 5.98
N TRP A 280 -17.44 11.85 6.21
CA TRP A 280 -17.15 12.47 7.51
C TRP A 280 -17.85 11.79 8.70
N HIS A 281 -19.16 11.52 8.58
CA HIS A 281 -19.91 10.85 9.64
C HIS A 281 -19.34 9.46 10.01
N THR A 282 -18.82 8.73 9.02
CA THR A 282 -18.16 7.43 9.24
C THR A 282 -16.81 7.62 9.94
N GLN A 283 -16.05 8.67 9.61
CA GLN A 283 -14.82 9.01 10.35
C GLN A 283 -15.12 9.31 11.82
N LYS A 284 -16.18 10.08 12.11
CA LYS A 284 -16.57 10.41 13.48
C LYS A 284 -16.90 9.15 14.30
N LYS A 285 -17.69 8.23 13.74
CA LYS A 285 -17.98 6.93 14.39
C LYS A 285 -16.73 6.09 14.62
N LEU A 286 -15.83 6.05 13.64
CA LEU A 286 -14.54 5.38 13.80
C LEU A 286 -13.75 5.98 14.97
N GLN A 287 -13.70 7.31 15.07
CA GLN A 287 -13.02 8.01 16.16
C GLN A 287 -13.66 7.72 17.52
N GLU A 288 -15.00 7.75 17.62
CA GLU A 288 -15.74 7.42 18.82
C GLU A 288 -15.46 5.98 19.28
N ASP A 289 -15.44 5.01 18.36
CA ASP A 289 -15.09 3.62 18.67
C ASP A 289 -13.63 3.47 19.13
N ILE A 290 -12.68 4.15 18.47
CA ILE A 290 -11.27 4.15 18.88
C ILE A 290 -11.14 4.74 20.30
N ASP A 291 -11.79 5.86 20.57
CA ASP A 291 -11.78 6.50 21.89
C ASP A 291 -12.36 5.57 22.97
N ASN A 292 -13.43 4.83 22.65
CA ASN A 292 -14.04 3.84 23.54
C ASN A 292 -13.11 2.63 23.78
N VAL A 293 -12.39 2.17 22.76
CA VAL A 293 -11.49 1.02 22.87
C VAL A 293 -10.29 1.33 23.76
N PHE A 294 -9.65 2.48 23.55
CA PHE A 294 -8.40 2.84 24.22
C PHE A 294 -8.58 3.73 25.44
N GLY A 295 -9.74 4.36 25.63
CA GLY A 295 -10.01 5.26 26.75
C GLY A 295 -9.04 6.45 26.83
N GLY A 296 -8.54 6.92 25.68
CA GLY A 296 -7.55 8.00 25.61
C GLY A 296 -6.13 7.61 26.01
N LYS A 297 -5.83 6.32 26.23
CA LYS A 297 -4.46 5.83 26.47
C LYS A 297 -3.54 6.18 25.28
N PRO A 298 -2.30 6.64 25.54
CA PRO A 298 -1.32 6.90 24.49
C PRO A 298 -0.92 5.60 23.78
N MET A 299 -0.42 5.71 22.53
CA MET A 299 -0.18 4.57 21.64
C MET A 299 0.87 3.57 22.16
N ASP A 300 1.82 4.02 22.97
CA ASP A 300 2.83 3.18 23.62
C ASP A 300 2.26 2.25 24.69
N GLN A 301 1.03 2.51 25.15
CA GLN A 301 0.30 1.69 26.11
C GLN A 301 -0.75 0.77 25.44
N TRP A 302 -0.80 0.75 24.10
CA TRP A 302 -1.70 -0.13 23.39
C TRP A 302 -1.20 -1.57 23.48
N ASN A 303 -2.04 -2.45 24.01
CA ASN A 303 -1.77 -3.87 24.14
C ASN A 303 -2.64 -4.69 23.16
N TYR A 304 -2.02 -5.68 22.49
CA TYR A 304 -2.67 -6.52 21.50
C TYR A 304 -3.81 -7.34 22.11
N GLU A 305 -3.56 -8.08 23.18
CA GLU A 305 -4.52 -9.00 23.81
C GLU A 305 -5.77 -8.26 24.35
N GLU A 306 -5.58 -7.06 24.90
CA GLU A 306 -6.65 -6.25 25.46
C GLU A 306 -7.47 -5.50 24.39
N HIS A 307 -6.80 -4.87 23.43
CA HIS A 307 -7.44 -3.89 22.54
C HIS A 307 -7.77 -4.45 21.17
N PHE A 308 -6.97 -5.35 20.61
CA PHE A 308 -7.20 -5.87 19.25
C PHE A 308 -8.56 -6.57 19.10
N PRO A 309 -9.01 -7.44 20.03
CA PRO A 309 -10.34 -8.06 19.92
C PRO A 309 -11.48 -7.03 19.85
N LYS A 310 -11.31 -5.87 20.49
CA LYS A 310 -12.29 -4.78 20.46
C LYS A 310 -12.24 -4.03 19.12
N LEU A 311 -11.05 -3.75 18.57
CA LEU A 311 -10.91 -3.19 17.22
C LEU A 311 -11.48 -4.13 16.14
N PHE A 312 -11.23 -5.44 16.30
CA PHE A 312 -11.66 -6.49 15.39
C PHE A 312 -13.19 -6.66 15.35
N SER A 313 -13.89 -6.20 16.38
CA SER A 313 -15.35 -6.31 16.51
C SER A 313 -16.10 -4.98 16.35
N SER A 314 -15.43 -3.91 15.92
CA SER A 314 -15.99 -2.55 15.87
C SER A 314 -15.76 -1.85 14.52
N MET A 315 -15.98 -0.53 14.46
CA MET A 315 -15.86 0.27 13.23
C MET A 315 -14.55 0.11 12.44
N PRO A 316 -13.34 -0.03 13.06
CA PRO A 316 -12.11 -0.31 12.31
C PRO A 316 -12.22 -1.56 11.43
N ALA A 317 -12.74 -2.66 11.97
CA ALA A 317 -12.94 -3.89 11.21
C ALA A 317 -14.07 -3.77 10.19
N ALA A 318 -15.16 -3.10 10.52
CA ALA A 318 -16.26 -2.82 9.59
C ALA A 318 -15.78 -2.01 8.36
N ILE A 319 -14.91 -1.03 8.59
CA ILE A 319 -14.31 -0.19 7.53
C ILE A 319 -13.39 -1.02 6.66
N LEU A 320 -12.48 -1.81 7.25
CA LEU A 320 -11.62 -2.71 6.49
C LEU A 320 -12.46 -3.64 5.61
N ASN A 321 -13.48 -4.27 6.20
CA ASN A 321 -14.30 -5.23 5.48
C ASN A 321 -15.10 -4.59 4.35
N GLU A 322 -15.66 -3.41 4.57
CA GLU A 322 -16.40 -2.69 3.53
C GLU A 322 -15.47 -2.14 2.43
N THR A 323 -14.27 -1.69 2.77
CA THR A 323 -13.25 -1.31 1.79
C THR A 323 -12.88 -2.49 0.92
N LEU A 324 -12.58 -3.65 1.52
CA LEU A 324 -12.23 -4.86 0.77
C LEU A 324 -13.40 -5.37 -0.09
N ARG A 325 -14.64 -5.26 0.40
CA ARG A 325 -15.84 -5.59 -0.38
C ARG A 325 -15.95 -4.75 -1.65
N LEU A 326 -15.63 -3.46 -1.57
CA LEU A 326 -15.78 -2.55 -2.71
C LEU A 326 -14.57 -2.49 -3.63
N LEU A 327 -13.37 -2.56 -3.04
CA LEU A 327 -12.08 -2.26 -3.66
C LEU A 327 -11.00 -3.28 -3.22
N GLN A 328 -11.29 -4.58 -3.31
CA GLN A 328 -10.27 -5.59 -3.00
C GLN A 328 -9.04 -5.45 -3.93
N PRO A 329 -7.81 -5.49 -3.38
CA PRO A 329 -6.60 -5.39 -4.19
C PRO A 329 -6.48 -6.47 -5.27
N ILE A 330 -6.90 -7.72 -4.99
CA ILE A 330 -6.84 -8.83 -5.95
C ILE A 330 -8.24 -9.11 -6.49
N THR A 331 -8.57 -8.63 -7.69
CA THR A 331 -9.93 -8.73 -8.26
C THR A 331 -10.27 -10.09 -8.86
N ASN A 332 -9.25 -10.87 -9.24
CA ASN A 332 -9.41 -12.20 -9.82
C ASN A 332 -8.55 -13.21 -9.06
N ILE A 333 -9.17 -14.28 -8.56
CA ILE A 333 -8.52 -15.33 -7.79
C ILE A 333 -8.54 -16.61 -8.62
N PRO A 334 -7.42 -17.00 -9.25
CA PRO A 334 -7.36 -18.18 -10.08
C PRO A 334 -7.41 -19.47 -9.25
N LYS A 335 -8.13 -20.45 -9.81
CA LYS A 335 -8.20 -21.84 -9.37
C LYS A 335 -8.16 -22.73 -10.62
N SER A 336 -7.86 -24.01 -10.45
CA SER A 336 -7.99 -24.99 -11.53
C SER A 336 -8.30 -26.36 -10.99
N THR A 337 -8.95 -27.18 -11.82
CA THR A 337 -9.03 -28.62 -11.61
C THR A 337 -7.73 -29.25 -12.12
N ALA A 338 -7.25 -30.30 -11.45
CA ALA A 338 -6.05 -30.99 -11.90
C ALA A 338 -6.33 -31.73 -13.24
N PRO A 339 -5.34 -31.87 -14.13
CA PRO A 339 -5.50 -32.63 -15.36
C PRO A 339 -6.02 -34.04 -15.11
N GLY A 340 -7.04 -34.45 -15.87
CA GLY A 340 -7.69 -35.76 -15.73
C GLY A 340 -8.53 -35.96 -14.46
N ARG A 341 -8.72 -34.93 -13.63
CA ARG A 341 -9.51 -34.99 -12.39
C ARG A 341 -10.73 -34.07 -12.46
N PRO A 342 -11.87 -34.53 -13.02
CA PRO A 342 -13.11 -33.74 -13.01
C PRO A 342 -13.59 -33.50 -11.57
N GLN A 343 -14.31 -32.40 -11.36
CA GLN A 343 -14.87 -32.02 -10.06
C GLN A 343 -16.39 -31.84 -10.18
N GLN A 344 -17.14 -32.35 -9.21
CA GLN A 344 -18.59 -32.19 -9.17
C GLN A 344 -18.94 -30.86 -8.48
N LEU A 345 -19.97 -30.19 -8.99
CA LEU A 345 -20.51 -28.97 -8.43
C LEU A 345 -22.03 -29.07 -8.40
N THR A 346 -22.64 -28.76 -7.26
CA THR A 346 -24.10 -28.66 -7.14
C THR A 346 -24.51 -27.20 -7.18
N ILE A 347 -25.41 -26.85 -8.12
CA ILE A 347 -26.00 -25.51 -8.22
C ILE A 347 -27.51 -25.67 -8.25
N ASP A 348 -28.22 -25.02 -7.32
CA ASP A 348 -29.69 -25.05 -7.22
C ASP A 348 -30.27 -26.49 -7.24
N GLY A 349 -29.59 -27.41 -6.56
CA GLY A 349 -29.96 -28.83 -6.47
C GLY A 349 -29.60 -29.67 -7.70
N GLN A 350 -29.07 -29.07 -8.76
CA GLN A 350 -28.63 -29.76 -9.96
C GLN A 350 -27.13 -30.03 -9.93
N GLN A 351 -26.72 -31.24 -10.33
CA GLN A 351 -25.32 -31.64 -10.42
C GLN A 351 -24.72 -31.22 -11.77
N TYR A 352 -23.54 -30.62 -11.70
CA TYR A 352 -22.69 -30.23 -12.82
C TYR A 352 -21.32 -30.85 -12.64
N THR A 353 -20.64 -31.14 -13.76
CA THR A 353 -19.27 -31.63 -13.77
C THR A 353 -18.36 -30.59 -14.41
N ILE A 354 -17.38 -30.11 -13.64
CA ILE A 354 -16.27 -29.33 -14.16
C ILE A 354 -15.21 -30.31 -14.67
N PRO A 355 -14.81 -30.27 -15.95
CA PRO A 355 -13.77 -31.14 -16.47
C PRO A 355 -12.43 -30.96 -15.75
N GLY A 356 -11.56 -31.97 -15.83
CA GLY A 356 -10.15 -31.81 -15.44
C GLY A 356 -9.45 -30.77 -16.32
N ASP A 357 -8.35 -30.19 -15.83
CA ASP A 357 -7.57 -29.14 -16.52
C ASP A 357 -8.39 -27.87 -16.86
N THR A 358 -9.41 -27.57 -16.07
CA THR A 358 -10.26 -26.39 -16.26
C THR A 358 -9.75 -25.25 -15.41
N ARG A 359 -9.50 -24.09 -16.03
CA ARG A 359 -9.19 -22.84 -15.33
C ARG A 359 -10.48 -22.19 -14.82
N ILE A 360 -10.49 -21.81 -13.56
CA ILE A 360 -11.61 -21.18 -12.86
C ILE A 360 -11.11 -19.85 -12.30
N LEU A 361 -11.94 -18.80 -12.39
CA LEU A 361 -11.64 -17.49 -11.82
C LEU A 361 -12.76 -17.11 -10.87
N PHE A 362 -12.45 -16.97 -9.58
CA PHE A 362 -13.34 -16.27 -8.66
C PHE A 362 -13.10 -14.78 -8.79
N ASN A 363 -14.18 -14.00 -8.79
CA ASN A 363 -14.13 -12.58 -9.13
C ASN A 363 -14.79 -11.73 -8.03
N SER A 364 -14.19 -10.56 -7.76
CA SER A 364 -14.68 -9.57 -6.79
C SER A 364 -16.11 -9.11 -7.05
N ALA A 365 -16.65 -9.26 -8.27
CA ALA A 365 -18.01 -8.86 -8.62
C ALA A 365 -19.08 -9.52 -7.71
N ILE A 366 -18.79 -10.69 -7.12
CA ILE A 366 -19.68 -11.32 -6.15
C ILE A 366 -19.94 -10.43 -4.92
N HIS A 367 -19.01 -9.54 -4.58
CA HIS A 367 -19.11 -8.59 -3.48
C HIS A 367 -20.12 -7.47 -3.73
N ARG A 368 -20.58 -7.31 -4.98
CA ARG A 368 -21.56 -6.32 -5.40
C ARG A 368 -22.87 -6.95 -5.86
N ASN A 369 -23.02 -8.26 -5.70
CA ASN A 369 -24.24 -8.97 -6.08
C ASN A 369 -25.35 -8.73 -5.05
N PRO A 370 -26.47 -8.07 -5.42
CA PRO A 370 -27.54 -7.73 -4.48
C PRO A 370 -28.25 -8.96 -3.90
N LYS A 371 -28.11 -10.16 -4.51
CA LYS A 371 -28.58 -11.43 -3.92
C LYS A 371 -27.94 -11.71 -2.56
N TYR A 372 -26.67 -11.34 -2.41
CA TYR A 372 -25.89 -11.62 -1.19
C TYR A 372 -25.63 -10.36 -0.35
N TRP A 373 -25.81 -9.18 -0.94
CA TRP A 373 -25.58 -7.88 -0.30
C TRP A 373 -26.84 -7.00 -0.40
N PRO A 374 -27.94 -7.37 0.27
CA PRO A 374 -29.18 -6.63 0.20
C PRO A 374 -29.08 -5.27 0.89
N PRO A 375 -29.91 -4.29 0.46
CA PRO A 375 -30.04 -3.00 1.14
C PRO A 375 -30.69 -3.16 2.52
N PRO A 376 -30.59 -2.13 3.40
CA PRO A 376 -31.39 -2.05 4.61
C PRO A 376 -32.89 -2.12 4.31
N ALA A 377 -33.68 -2.72 5.21
CA ALA A 377 -35.12 -2.86 5.05
C ALA A 377 -35.85 -1.50 4.91
N ASP A 378 -35.34 -0.46 5.57
CA ASP A 378 -35.88 0.90 5.54
C ASP A 378 -35.44 1.70 4.29
N LYS A 379 -34.41 1.25 3.56
CA LYS A 379 -33.85 1.92 2.38
C LYS A 379 -33.65 0.94 1.23
N PRO A 380 -34.72 0.36 0.68
CA PRO A 380 -34.62 -0.59 -0.41
C PRO A 380 -33.99 0.03 -1.66
N ASN A 381 -33.39 -0.81 -2.50
CA ASN A 381 -32.82 -0.41 -3.78
C ASN A 381 -33.89 0.25 -4.66
N LYS A 382 -33.51 1.33 -5.34
CA LYS A 382 -34.36 2.10 -6.27
C LYS A 382 -33.65 2.19 -7.62
N PRO A 383 -34.36 2.49 -8.74
CA PRO A 383 -33.70 2.74 -10.02
C PRO A 383 -32.58 3.79 -9.87
N GLY A 384 -31.34 3.43 -10.25
CA GLY A 384 -30.15 4.27 -10.08
C GLY A 384 -29.49 4.22 -8.69
N PHE A 385 -30.01 3.43 -7.75
CA PHE A 385 -29.44 3.25 -6.42
C PHE A 385 -29.34 1.75 -6.06
N ASN A 386 -28.11 1.26 -5.94
CA ASN A 386 -27.80 -0.08 -5.47
C ASN A 386 -26.89 0.01 -4.24
N ASP A 387 -27.41 -0.29 -3.04
CA ASP A 387 -26.67 -0.20 -1.78
C ASP A 387 -25.35 -0.99 -1.80
N ALA A 388 -25.29 -2.09 -2.57
CA ALA A 388 -24.07 -2.87 -2.73
C ALA A 388 -22.92 -2.11 -3.41
N ASP A 389 -23.20 -1.01 -4.12
CA ASP A 389 -22.16 -0.19 -4.76
C ASP A 389 -21.64 0.95 -3.86
N TYR A 390 -22.24 1.14 -2.68
CA TYR A 390 -21.87 2.23 -1.76
C TYR A 390 -21.05 1.75 -0.56
N PHE A 391 -20.14 2.61 -0.13
CA PHE A 391 -19.37 2.42 1.10
C PHE A 391 -20.25 2.70 2.32
N ARG A 392 -20.69 1.63 2.99
CA ARG A 392 -21.48 1.65 4.22
C ARG A 392 -20.93 0.64 5.23
N PRO A 393 -19.85 0.97 5.97
CA PRO A 393 -19.28 0.08 6.98
C PRO A 393 -20.29 -0.39 8.02
N GLU A 394 -21.30 0.42 8.35
CA GLU A 394 -22.35 0.07 9.30
C GLU A 394 -23.12 -1.21 8.91
N ARG A 395 -23.06 -1.69 7.66
CA ARG A 395 -23.63 -2.99 7.31
C ARG A 395 -23.04 -4.16 8.10
N TRP A 396 -21.81 -3.99 8.57
CA TRP A 396 -21.08 -5.02 9.29
C TRP A 396 -21.42 -5.02 10.78
N ILE A 397 -22.03 -3.95 11.29
CA ILE A 397 -22.42 -3.83 12.70
C ILE A 397 -23.85 -4.38 12.85
N VAL A 398 -24.03 -5.40 13.68
CA VAL A 398 -25.34 -6.03 13.92
C VAL A 398 -25.73 -5.91 15.39
N ASP A 399 -26.98 -5.51 15.65
CA ASP A 399 -27.50 -5.34 17.03
C ASP A 399 -27.77 -6.69 17.73
N ALA A 400 -27.96 -7.76 16.95
CA ALA A 400 -28.21 -9.11 17.43
C ALA A 400 -27.06 -10.03 17.03
N LYS A 401 -26.61 -10.88 17.96
CA LYS A 401 -25.66 -11.96 17.67
C LYS A 401 -26.21 -12.80 16.51
N PRO A 402 -25.41 -13.10 15.48
CA PRO A 402 -25.82 -14.07 14.46
C PRO A 402 -26.25 -15.36 15.16
N THR A 403 -27.46 -15.84 14.88
CA THR A 403 -27.87 -17.19 15.28
C THR A 403 -26.86 -18.17 14.69
N GLU A 404 -26.45 -19.17 15.48
CA GLU A 404 -25.38 -20.14 15.21
C GLU A 404 -25.61 -21.07 14.00
N GLU A 405 -26.37 -20.65 12.99
CA GLU A 405 -26.92 -21.59 12.01
C GLU A 405 -25.93 -22.11 10.96
N PHE A 406 -24.68 -21.65 10.93
CA PHE A 406 -23.67 -22.30 10.08
C PHE A 406 -22.27 -22.21 10.69
N VAL A 407 -21.97 -23.12 11.61
CA VAL A 407 -20.59 -23.62 11.81
C VAL A 407 -20.49 -24.90 10.99
N ASP A 408 -19.73 -24.83 9.89
CA ASP A 408 -19.41 -26.01 9.09
C ASP A 408 -18.38 -26.85 9.86
N HIS A 409 -18.88 -27.79 10.67
CA HIS A 409 -18.07 -28.73 11.44
C HIS A 409 -17.46 -29.86 10.58
N GLU A 410 -17.74 -29.93 9.27
CA GLU A 410 -17.29 -31.04 8.42
C GLU A 410 -15.95 -30.80 7.71
N TYR A 411 -15.34 -29.62 7.86
CA TYR A 411 -14.06 -29.26 7.24
C TYR A 411 -12.94 -29.11 8.30
N ASP A 412 -12.72 -30.17 9.08
CA ASP A 412 -11.78 -30.18 10.20
C ASP A 412 -10.63 -31.17 9.97
N ASP A 413 -9.76 -30.82 9.03
CA ASP A 413 -8.39 -31.34 9.00
C ASP A 413 -7.48 -30.21 9.50
N GLU A 414 -7.22 -30.19 10.81
CA GLU A 414 -6.46 -29.13 11.49
C GLU A 414 -5.04 -28.96 10.93
N ASP A 415 -4.46 -30.03 10.39
CA ASP A 415 -3.05 -30.09 9.96
C ASP A 415 -2.76 -29.28 8.68
N LEU A 416 -3.79 -28.87 7.92
CA LEU A 416 -3.63 -28.22 6.61
C LEU A 416 -4.32 -26.86 6.48
N ARG A 417 -4.84 -26.29 7.58
CA ARG A 417 -5.52 -24.99 7.53
C ARG A 417 -4.55 -23.85 7.18
N GLY A 418 -5.03 -22.89 6.39
CA GLY A 418 -4.53 -21.51 6.47
C GLY A 418 -4.76 -20.94 7.89
N PRO A 419 -4.41 -19.68 8.18
CA PRO A 419 -4.54 -19.13 9.53
C PRO A 419 -5.95 -19.37 10.10
N SER A 420 -6.08 -20.01 11.26
CA SER A 420 -7.38 -20.43 11.82
C SER A 420 -8.31 -19.24 12.16
N GLY A 421 -9.62 -19.51 12.17
CA GLY A 421 -10.69 -18.57 12.52
C GLY A 421 -11.30 -17.79 11.36
N GLU A 422 -12.38 -17.07 11.66
CA GLU A 422 -13.22 -16.36 10.67
C GLU A 422 -12.55 -15.10 10.08
N ASP A 423 -12.91 -14.75 8.84
CA ASP A 423 -12.49 -13.51 8.15
C ASP A 423 -12.98 -12.26 8.89
N THR A 424 -14.08 -12.36 9.61
CA THR A 424 -14.72 -11.27 10.35
C THR A 424 -14.92 -11.69 11.80
N SER A 425 -15.02 -10.73 12.71
CA SER A 425 -15.44 -11.05 14.07
C SER A 425 -16.82 -11.68 14.09
N SER A 426 -17.04 -12.61 15.02
CA SER A 426 -18.35 -13.22 15.25
C SER A 426 -19.41 -12.21 15.72
N LEU A 427 -18.99 -11.02 16.15
CA LEU A 427 -19.84 -9.89 16.51
C LEU A 427 -20.20 -9.00 15.32
N LEU A 428 -19.64 -9.25 14.14
CA LEU A 428 -19.99 -8.56 12.90
C LEU A 428 -20.95 -9.41 12.04
N PHE A 429 -21.60 -8.75 11.08
CA PHE A 429 -22.39 -9.41 10.05
C PHE A 429 -21.57 -10.51 9.35
N LYS A 430 -22.16 -11.71 9.27
CA LYS A 430 -21.57 -12.84 8.54
C LYS A 430 -22.21 -12.95 7.15
N PRO A 431 -21.48 -12.65 6.06
CA PRO A 431 -21.99 -12.83 4.71
C PRO A 431 -22.17 -14.31 4.39
N VAL A 432 -22.99 -14.59 3.38
CA VAL A 432 -23.17 -15.95 2.86
C VAL A 432 -21.82 -16.51 2.40
N LYS A 433 -21.53 -17.78 2.71
CA LYS A 433 -20.27 -18.44 2.33
C LYS A 433 -19.99 -18.27 0.84
N GLY A 434 -18.78 -17.83 0.51
CA GLY A 434 -18.35 -17.56 -0.87
C GLY A 434 -18.83 -16.22 -1.46
N SER A 435 -19.68 -15.44 -0.78
CA SER A 435 -20.08 -14.10 -1.25
C SER A 435 -19.15 -12.98 -0.79
N TYR A 436 -18.21 -13.29 0.10
CA TYR A 436 -17.11 -12.44 0.57
C TYR A 436 -15.82 -13.26 0.51
N ILE A 437 -14.83 -12.80 -0.25
CA ILE A 437 -13.62 -13.56 -0.62
C ILE A 437 -12.36 -12.69 -0.76
N PRO A 438 -12.17 -11.59 -0.01
CA PRO A 438 -11.00 -10.73 -0.21
C PRO A 438 -9.67 -11.43 0.16
N PHE A 439 -9.73 -12.49 0.96
CA PHE A 439 -8.59 -13.32 1.33
C PHE A 439 -8.63 -14.72 0.68
N SER A 440 -9.46 -14.93 -0.36
CA SER A 440 -9.79 -16.27 -0.89
C SER A 440 -10.37 -17.19 0.19
N ASP A 441 -10.67 -18.43 -0.16
CA ASP A 441 -11.12 -19.48 0.75
C ASP A 441 -10.32 -20.79 0.56
N GLY A 442 -10.43 -21.71 1.52
CA GLY A 442 -9.83 -23.04 1.53
C GLY A 442 -8.33 -23.07 1.82
N TYR A 443 -7.67 -24.17 1.46
CA TYR A 443 -6.24 -24.44 1.73
C TYR A 443 -5.27 -23.44 1.07
N ARG A 444 -5.75 -22.64 0.10
CA ARG A 444 -4.97 -21.59 -0.58
C ARG A 444 -5.55 -20.19 -0.29
N SER A 445 -6.19 -20.04 0.86
CA SER A 445 -6.55 -18.74 1.44
C SER A 445 -5.29 -17.96 1.83
N CYS A 446 -5.44 -16.65 2.03
CA CYS A 446 -4.34 -15.76 2.33
C CYS A 446 -3.68 -16.11 3.67
N ILE A 447 -2.41 -16.53 3.61
CA ILE A 447 -1.61 -16.81 4.81
C ILE A 447 -1.36 -15.55 5.66
N GLY A 448 -1.28 -14.38 5.01
CA GLY A 448 -1.06 -13.09 5.67
C GLY A 448 -2.33 -12.42 6.21
N ARG A 449 -3.50 -13.08 6.15
CA ARG A 449 -4.80 -12.47 6.51
C ARG A 449 -4.78 -11.81 7.89
N ARG A 450 -4.35 -12.55 8.92
CA ARG A 450 -4.34 -12.04 10.31
C ARG A 450 -3.38 -10.87 10.46
N PHE A 451 -2.19 -10.99 9.89
CA PHE A 451 -1.20 -9.92 9.89
C PHE A 451 -1.75 -8.63 9.27
N ALA A 452 -2.34 -8.72 8.07
CA ALA A 452 -2.93 -7.59 7.38
C ALA A 452 -4.10 -6.96 8.16
N GLN A 453 -4.94 -7.78 8.83
CA GLN A 453 -6.02 -7.28 9.68
C GLN A 453 -5.49 -6.46 10.86
N VAL A 454 -4.48 -6.99 11.55
CA VAL A 454 -3.82 -6.30 12.68
C VAL A 454 -3.20 -4.99 12.20
N GLU A 455 -2.39 -5.03 11.14
CA GLU A 455 -1.76 -3.86 10.56
C GLU A 455 -2.79 -2.78 10.19
N MET A 456 -3.84 -3.15 9.46
CA MET A 456 -4.88 -2.24 9.03
C MET A 456 -5.62 -1.60 10.21
N MET A 457 -5.99 -2.39 11.22
CA MET A 457 -6.76 -1.89 12.37
C MET A 457 -5.91 -0.98 13.25
N VAL A 458 -4.65 -1.32 13.48
CA VAL A 458 -3.73 -0.51 14.27
C VAL A 458 -3.38 0.78 13.54
N VAL A 459 -3.12 0.74 12.22
CA VAL A 459 -2.82 1.95 11.44
C VAL A 459 -4.02 2.88 11.37
N LEU A 460 -5.23 2.35 11.12
CA LEU A 460 -6.45 3.15 11.19
C LEU A 460 -6.64 3.73 12.59
N ALA A 461 -6.47 2.94 13.65
CA ALA A 461 -6.54 3.45 15.02
C ALA A 461 -5.52 4.57 15.28
N ALA A 462 -4.26 4.38 14.87
CA ALA A 462 -3.18 5.34 15.08
C ALA A 462 -3.45 6.66 14.37
N ILE A 463 -3.84 6.61 13.09
CA ILE A 463 -4.20 7.81 12.32
C ILE A 463 -5.41 8.48 12.95
N PHE A 464 -6.51 7.75 13.15
CA PHE A 464 -7.78 8.33 13.55
C PHE A 464 -7.88 8.64 15.05
N SER A 465 -6.97 8.18 15.89
CA SER A 465 -6.86 8.66 17.28
C SER A 465 -6.43 10.13 17.36
N GLN A 466 -5.66 10.61 16.38
CA GLN A 466 -5.03 11.94 16.39
C GLN A 466 -5.43 12.84 15.22
N TYR A 467 -5.83 12.24 14.10
CA TYR A 467 -6.09 12.92 12.84
C TYR A 467 -7.44 12.54 12.24
N SER A 468 -7.88 13.37 11.32
CA SER A 468 -8.98 13.17 10.38
C SER A 468 -8.41 13.24 8.97
N VAL A 469 -9.07 12.61 8.00
CA VAL A 469 -8.66 12.67 6.59
C VAL A 469 -9.67 13.47 5.77
N GLU A 470 -9.15 14.41 4.99
CA GLU A 470 -9.93 15.26 4.09
C GLU A 470 -9.33 15.25 2.68
N PHE A 471 -10.13 15.51 1.66
CA PHE A 471 -9.58 15.80 0.34
C PHE A 471 -8.96 17.19 0.28
N ALA A 472 -7.85 17.28 -0.43
CA ALA A 472 -7.22 18.55 -0.75
C ALA A 472 -8.03 19.25 -1.86
N VAL A 473 -8.40 20.53 -1.63
CA VAL A 473 -9.32 21.32 -2.47
C VAL A 473 -8.63 22.46 -3.24
N GLU A 474 -7.29 22.52 -3.21
CA GLU A 474 -6.49 23.65 -3.68
C GLU A 474 -6.53 23.83 -5.21
N ASP A 475 -7.06 22.84 -5.93
CA ASP A 475 -7.41 22.97 -7.35
C ASP A 475 -8.54 23.97 -7.58
N TRP A 476 -9.36 24.25 -6.56
CA TRP A 476 -10.57 25.07 -6.66
C TRP A 476 -10.60 26.27 -5.71
N ALA A 477 -9.95 26.19 -4.54
CA ALA A 477 -9.89 27.28 -3.57
C ALA A 477 -8.62 27.23 -2.73
N THR A 478 -8.00 28.38 -2.50
CA THR A 478 -6.87 28.57 -1.59
C THR A 478 -7.27 28.39 -0.13
N ASP A 479 -6.28 28.19 0.76
CA ASP A 479 -6.56 28.04 2.19
C ASP A 479 -7.22 29.30 2.79
N GLU A 480 -6.82 30.50 2.36
CA GLU A 480 -7.45 31.77 2.77
C GLU A 480 -8.90 31.89 2.32
N GLU A 481 -9.24 31.44 1.10
CA GLU A 481 -10.60 31.46 0.60
C GLU A 481 -11.49 30.51 1.40
N VAL A 482 -11.00 29.29 1.68
CA VAL A 482 -11.74 28.33 2.49
C VAL A 482 -11.95 28.82 3.91
N GLU A 483 -10.98 29.51 4.50
CA GLU A 483 -11.07 30.07 5.86
C GLU A 483 -12.14 31.16 5.96
N LYS A 484 -12.35 31.94 4.89
CA LYS A 484 -13.45 32.92 4.77
C LYS A 484 -14.83 32.28 4.59
N MET A 485 -14.91 31.05 4.05
CA MET A 485 -16.19 30.34 3.94
C MET A 485 -16.72 29.95 5.32
N PRO A 486 -18.01 30.10 5.63
CA PRO A 486 -18.57 29.62 6.89
C PRO A 486 -18.33 28.11 7.08
N LYS A 487 -17.87 27.69 8.27
CA LYS A 487 -17.74 26.25 8.62
C LYS A 487 -19.12 25.58 8.49
N GLY A 488 -19.18 24.43 7.82
CA GLY A 488 -20.44 23.74 7.55
C GLY A 488 -21.37 24.39 6.51
N GLY A 489 -21.02 25.58 6.01
CA GLY A 489 -21.84 26.36 5.07
C GLY A 489 -21.94 25.74 3.68
N LYS A 490 -22.95 26.19 2.92
CA LYS A 490 -23.26 25.68 1.56
C LYS A 490 -22.07 25.75 0.60
N GLU A 491 -21.38 26.89 0.56
CA GLU A 491 -20.21 27.10 -0.32
C GLU A 491 -19.09 26.09 -0.03
N ARG A 492 -18.84 25.83 1.26
CA ARG A 492 -17.83 24.87 1.67
C ARG A 492 -18.22 23.42 1.34
N ARG A 493 -19.51 23.07 1.51
CA ARG A 493 -20.07 21.77 1.09
C ARG A 493 -19.93 21.57 -0.43
N GLU A 494 -20.26 22.58 -1.22
CA GLU A 494 -20.15 22.54 -2.69
C GLU A 494 -18.68 22.41 -3.15
N LEU A 495 -17.76 23.14 -2.52
CA LEU A 495 -16.33 23.01 -2.78
C LEU A 495 -15.83 21.59 -2.52
N TYR A 496 -16.17 21.04 -1.35
CA TYR A 496 -15.73 19.70 -0.98
C TYR A 496 -16.38 18.62 -1.86
N GLN A 497 -17.62 18.84 -2.29
CA GLN A 497 -18.30 17.95 -3.24
C GLN A 497 -17.52 17.82 -4.54
N LYS A 498 -16.91 18.89 -5.08
CA LYS A 498 -16.04 18.81 -6.26
C LYS A 498 -14.85 17.86 -6.05
N ALA A 499 -14.27 17.87 -4.85
CA ALA A 499 -13.18 16.99 -4.49
C ALA A 499 -13.62 15.52 -4.37
N ILE A 500 -14.80 15.29 -3.78
CA ILE A 500 -15.45 13.97 -3.72
C ILE A 500 -15.74 13.47 -5.13
N ASP A 501 -16.33 14.30 -6.01
CA ASP A 501 -16.67 13.94 -7.38
C ASP A 501 -15.41 13.56 -8.19
N ARG A 502 -14.31 14.33 -8.03
CA ARG A 502 -13.00 13.99 -8.61
C ARG A 502 -12.53 12.61 -8.13
N ALA A 503 -12.59 12.36 -6.83
CA ALA A 503 -12.14 11.09 -6.27
C ALA A 503 -13.00 9.91 -6.74
N GLN A 504 -14.33 10.06 -6.75
CA GLN A 504 -15.27 9.06 -7.26
C GLN A 504 -15.06 8.77 -8.75
N TYR A 505 -14.88 9.81 -9.58
CA TYR A 505 -14.58 9.65 -10.99
C TYR A 505 -13.32 8.80 -11.19
N LYS A 506 -12.26 9.07 -10.42
CA LYS A 506 -11.00 8.34 -10.54
C LYS A 506 -11.10 6.90 -10.05
N LEU A 507 -11.78 6.66 -8.93
CA LEU A 507 -12.05 5.30 -8.43
C LEU A 507 -12.90 4.45 -9.40
N THR A 508 -13.68 5.09 -10.27
CA THR A 508 -14.56 4.40 -11.22
C THR A 508 -13.96 4.26 -12.62
N HIS A 509 -13.15 5.23 -13.08
CA HIS A 509 -12.68 5.30 -14.47
C HIS A 509 -11.17 5.19 -14.64
N GLU A 510 -10.37 5.38 -13.58
CA GLU A 510 -8.89 5.44 -13.66
C GLU A 510 -8.20 4.35 -12.81
N MET A 511 -8.97 3.40 -12.27
CA MET A 511 -8.45 2.23 -11.59
C MET A 511 -8.00 1.17 -12.59
N GLY A 512 -6.90 0.47 -12.30
CA GLY A 512 -6.41 -0.61 -13.14
C GLY A 512 -5.62 -1.66 -12.36
N SER A 513 -5.67 -2.90 -12.82
CA SER A 513 -4.92 -4.01 -12.24
C SER A 513 -3.86 -4.53 -13.21
N ILE A 514 -2.64 -4.74 -12.69
CA ILE A 514 -1.59 -5.53 -13.34
C ILE A 514 -1.38 -6.79 -12.50
N ILE A 515 -1.11 -6.59 -11.21
CA ILE A 515 -1.12 -7.62 -10.16
C ILE A 515 -2.18 -7.24 -9.13
N THR A 516 -2.06 -6.03 -8.57
CA THR A 516 -3.05 -5.44 -7.68
C THR A 516 -3.81 -4.29 -8.34
N LEU A 517 -5.05 -4.11 -7.91
CA LEU A 517 -5.92 -2.98 -8.26
C LEU A 517 -5.33 -1.70 -7.65
N GLN A 518 -5.07 -0.71 -8.51
CA GLN A 518 -4.43 0.55 -8.13
C GLN A 518 -5.07 1.72 -8.85
N LEU A 519 -4.95 2.90 -8.25
CA LEU A 519 -5.22 4.17 -8.92
C LEU A 519 -4.03 4.50 -9.82
N ARG A 520 -4.12 4.20 -11.12
CA ARG A 520 -2.99 4.32 -12.05
C ARG A 520 -2.93 5.67 -12.78
N GLY A 521 -3.96 6.50 -12.62
CA GLY A 521 -4.06 7.85 -13.20
C GLY A 521 -3.49 8.96 -12.30
N SER A 522 -4.02 10.18 -12.42
CA SER A 522 -3.58 11.28 -11.54
C SER A 522 -3.94 11.01 -10.08
N PRO A 523 -3.12 11.42 -9.12
CA PRO A 523 -3.40 11.18 -7.70
C PRO A 523 -4.67 11.89 -7.25
N VAL A 524 -5.29 11.35 -6.20
CA VAL A 524 -6.31 12.05 -5.41
C VAL A 524 -5.60 12.59 -4.16
N PRO A 525 -5.34 13.91 -4.09
CA PRO A 525 -4.65 14.47 -2.94
C PRO A 525 -5.56 14.47 -1.71
N ILE A 526 -5.01 13.99 -0.60
CA ILE A 526 -5.63 13.98 0.72
C ILE A 526 -4.77 14.80 1.69
N ARG A 527 -5.41 15.30 2.74
CA ARG A 527 -4.80 16.04 3.85
C ARG A 527 -5.14 15.33 5.15
N LEU A 528 -4.14 15.12 6.00
CA LEU A 528 -4.35 14.71 7.38
C LEU A 528 -4.48 15.97 8.23
N MET A 529 -5.63 16.13 8.88
CA MET A 529 -5.93 17.25 9.77
C MET A 529 -5.89 16.74 11.20
N LYS A 530 -5.27 17.48 12.13
CA LYS A 530 -5.35 17.10 13.54
C LYS A 530 -6.81 17.12 13.98
N ARG A 531 -7.22 16.18 14.83
CA ARG A 531 -8.59 16.13 15.36
C ARG A 531 -8.95 17.48 16.01
N GLY A 532 -10.11 18.01 15.66
CA GLY A 532 -10.60 19.33 16.08
C GLY A 532 -10.19 20.48 15.15
N GLU A 533 -9.24 20.27 14.23
CA GLU A 533 -8.80 21.25 13.24
C GLU A 533 -9.43 21.03 11.86
N GLU A 534 -10.44 20.18 11.76
CA GLU A 534 -11.10 19.85 10.50
C GLU A 534 -11.71 21.09 9.82
N ARG A 535 -11.53 21.14 8.50
CA ARG A 535 -12.05 22.21 7.66
C ARG A 535 -13.40 21.82 7.06
N PHE A 536 -13.58 20.53 6.79
CA PHE A 536 -14.73 19.95 6.10
C PHE A 536 -15.52 18.96 6.98
N ALA A 537 -15.52 19.20 8.29
CA ALA A 537 -16.48 18.59 9.20
C ALA A 537 -17.88 19.13 8.92
N PHE A 538 -18.79 18.26 8.50
CA PHE A 538 -20.18 18.58 8.20
C PHE A 538 -21.10 17.86 9.16
N ASP A 539 -22.07 18.57 9.73
CA ASP A 539 -23.19 17.95 10.43
C ASP A 539 -24.05 17.09 9.49
#